data_AF-A0A849DFL6-F1
#
_entry.id   AF-A0A849DFL6-F1
#
_cell.length_a   1.000
_cell.length_b   1.000
_cell.length_c   1.000
_cell.angle_alpha   90.00
_cell.angle_beta   90.00
_cell.angle_gamma   90.00
#
_symmetry.space_group_name_H-M   'P 1'
#
loop_
_entity.id
_entity.type
_entity.pdbx_description
1 polymer ?
#
loop_
_entity_poly.entity_id
_entity_poly.type
_entity_poly.pdbx_seq_one_letter_code
_entity_poly.pdbx_strand_id
1 'polypeptide(L)'
;VCDGLGLGNNARAALISRGLVEMSRFGEFFGARNETFLSLGGAGDLFLTASSTLSRNYRVGLGIAKGKSMDEILEELGEVAEGVPTAKAIYKIARDKEIYLPIAAEVYAMIEEGKDPLASVKDLLS
;
A
#
# COMPACT_ATOMS: atom_id res chain seq x y z
N VAL A 1 -6.59 -3.13 3.61
CA VAL A 1 -6.56 -2.62 5.00
C VAL A 1 -7.85 -1.89 5.35
N CYS A 2 -8.17 -0.73 4.75
CA CYS A 2 -9.37 0.06 5.10
C CYS A 2 -10.67 -0.75 5.17
N ASP A 3 -10.89 -1.64 4.21
CA ASP A 3 -12.11 -2.46 4.15
C ASP A 3 -12.13 -3.54 5.24
N GLY A 4 -10.98 -4.12 5.57
CA GLY A 4 -10.85 -5.08 6.66
C GLY A 4 -11.06 -4.42 8.04
N LEU A 5 -10.76 -3.13 8.16
CA LEU A 5 -11.02 -2.31 9.35
C LEU A 5 -12.44 -1.68 9.36
N GLY A 6 -13.24 -1.88 8.31
CA GLY A 6 -14.60 -1.34 8.24
C GLY A 6 -14.69 0.19 8.11
N LEU A 7 -13.66 0.87 7.59
CA LEU A 7 -13.60 2.35 7.54
C LEU A 7 -14.47 2.98 6.43
N GLY A 8 -14.96 2.16 5.50
CA GLY A 8 -15.83 2.58 4.41
C GLY A 8 -15.12 3.20 3.20
N ASN A 9 -15.92 3.51 2.17
CA ASN A 9 -15.42 3.89 0.84
C ASN A 9 -14.65 5.22 0.84
N ASN A 10 -15.00 6.17 1.70
CA ASN A 10 -14.33 7.48 1.76
C ASN A 10 -12.88 7.36 2.24
N ALA A 11 -12.63 6.55 3.28
CA ALA A 11 -11.27 6.29 3.76
C ALA A 11 -10.43 5.58 2.69
N ARG A 12 -11.02 4.60 1.98
CA ARG A 12 -10.36 3.92 0.86
C ARG A 12 -10.01 4.90 -0.27
N ALA A 13 -10.94 5.76 -0.67
CA ALA A 13 -10.71 6.74 -1.72
C ALA A 13 -9.63 7.76 -1.33
N ALA A 14 -9.62 8.23 -0.08
CA ALA A 14 -8.59 9.12 0.44
C ALA A 14 -7.20 8.47 0.40
N LEU A 15 -7.09 7.22 0.83
CA LEU A 15 -5.83 6.48 0.81
C LEU A 15 -5.32 6.23 -0.62
N ILE A 16 -6.20 5.83 -1.55
CA ILE A 16 -5.85 5.66 -2.97
C ILE A 16 -5.34 6.97 -3.57
N SER A 17 -6.04 8.08 -3.31
CA SER A 17 -5.67 9.40 -3.85
C SER A 17 -4.30 9.85 -3.35
N ARG A 18 -4.01 9.64 -2.06
CA ARG A 18 -2.69 9.92 -1.48
C ARG A 18 -1.61 8.96 -1.97
N GLY A 19 -1.97 7.68 -2.17
CA GLY A 19 -1.09 6.67 -2.76
C GLY A 19 -0.64 7.06 -4.16
N LEU A 20 -1.53 7.62 -4.98
CA LEU A 20 -1.18 8.12 -6.31
C LEU A 20 -0.17 9.28 -6.25
N VAL A 21 -0.37 10.22 -5.34
CA VAL A 21 0.59 11.33 -5.11
C VAL A 21 1.95 10.80 -4.67
N GLU A 22 1.97 9.79 -3.81
CA GLU A 22 3.19 9.16 -3.32
C GLU A 22 3.94 8.38 -4.42
N MET A 23 3.21 7.63 -5.26
CA MET A 23 3.76 6.97 -6.45
C MET A 23 4.37 8.00 -7.41
N SER A 24 3.68 9.12 -7.66
CA SER A 24 4.18 10.19 -8.52
C SER A 24 5.47 10.80 -7.97
N ARG A 25 5.50 11.12 -6.67
CA ARG A 25 6.70 11.65 -5.99
C ARG A 25 7.88 10.70 -6.08
N PHE A 26 7.64 9.40 -5.86
CA PHE A 26 8.69 8.40 -6.00
C PHE A 26 9.23 8.35 -7.41
N GLY A 27 8.36 8.29 -8.43
CA GLY A 27 8.80 8.22 -9.81
C GLY A 27 9.48 9.49 -10.31
N GLU A 28 8.99 10.66 -9.93
CA GLU A 28 9.57 11.96 -10.29
C GLU A 28 11.01 12.07 -9.80
N PHE A 29 11.31 11.57 -8.60
CA PHE A 29 12.68 11.49 -8.08
C PHE A 29 13.62 10.72 -9.03
N PHE A 30 13.12 9.70 -9.74
CA PHE A 30 13.86 8.92 -10.73
C PHE A 30 13.67 9.39 -12.17
N GLY A 31 13.09 10.58 -12.39
CA GLY A 31 12.91 11.17 -13.72
C GLY A 31 11.68 10.68 -14.49
N ALA A 32 10.71 10.04 -13.81
CA ALA A 32 9.43 9.73 -14.42
C ALA A 32 8.63 11.01 -14.72
N ARG A 33 7.76 10.95 -15.74
CA ARG A 33 6.88 12.06 -16.11
C ARG A 33 5.58 11.98 -15.33
N ASN A 34 5.12 13.08 -14.73
CA ASN A 34 3.90 13.08 -13.91
C ASN A 34 2.66 12.58 -14.66
N GLU A 35 2.57 12.82 -15.98
CA GLU A 35 1.44 12.39 -16.80
C GLU A 35 1.31 10.86 -16.88
N THR A 36 2.41 10.10 -16.68
CA THR A 36 2.33 8.63 -16.71
C THR A 36 1.50 8.07 -15.56
N PHE A 37 1.46 8.77 -14.42
CA PHE A 37 0.67 8.35 -13.26
C PHE A 37 -0.83 8.56 -13.46
N LEU A 38 -1.25 9.46 -14.36
CA LEU A 38 -2.66 9.67 -14.69
C LEU A 38 -3.18 8.67 -15.75
N SER A 39 -2.30 7.82 -16.30
CA SER A 39 -2.67 6.83 -17.30
C SER A 39 -3.35 5.60 -16.70
N LEU A 40 -3.83 4.70 -17.57
CA LEU A 40 -4.35 3.39 -17.17
C LEU A 40 -3.33 2.58 -16.37
N GLY A 41 -2.03 2.67 -16.71
CA GLY A 41 -0.97 1.95 -16.00
C GLY A 41 -0.55 2.59 -14.66
N GLY A 42 -1.05 3.78 -14.34
CA GLY A 42 -0.83 4.44 -13.05
C GLY A 42 -2.10 4.43 -12.21
N ALA A 43 -2.93 5.47 -12.35
CA ALA A 43 -4.17 5.62 -11.63
C ALA A 43 -5.13 4.46 -11.91
N GLY A 44 -5.34 4.08 -13.18
CA GLY A 44 -6.31 3.05 -13.53
C GLY A 44 -6.05 1.71 -12.82
N ASP A 45 -4.82 1.22 -12.91
CA ASP A 45 -4.38 -0.02 -12.27
C ASP A 45 -4.40 0.09 -10.74
N LEU A 46 -3.99 1.23 -10.18
CA LEU A 46 -4.07 1.49 -8.73
C LEU A 46 -5.51 1.38 -8.23
N PHE A 47 -6.46 2.06 -8.89
CA PHE A 47 -7.88 2.04 -8.50
C PHE A 47 -8.48 0.62 -8.58
N LEU A 48 -8.17 -0.12 -9.64
CA LEU A 48 -8.61 -1.50 -9.82
C LEU A 48 -8.04 -2.42 -8.72
N THR A 49 -6.72 -2.38 -8.53
CA THR A 49 -6.00 -3.27 -7.61
C THR A 49 -6.34 -2.98 -6.15
N ALA A 50 -6.59 -1.72 -5.79
CA ALA A 50 -6.96 -1.31 -4.44
C ALA A 50 -8.45 -1.50 -4.10
N SER A 51 -9.29 -1.86 -5.07
CA SER A 51 -10.75 -2.00 -4.90
C SER A 51 -11.29 -3.40 -5.23
N SER A 52 -10.42 -4.37 -5.52
CA SER A 52 -10.82 -5.71 -5.99
C SER A 52 -10.37 -6.80 -5.03
N THR A 53 -11.28 -7.68 -4.63
CA THR A 53 -10.97 -8.89 -3.85
C THR A 53 -10.18 -9.93 -4.63
N LEU A 54 -10.11 -9.82 -5.96
CA LEU A 54 -9.27 -10.66 -6.81
C LEU A 54 -7.79 -10.28 -6.67
N SER A 55 -7.49 -9.04 -6.29
CA SER A 55 -6.12 -8.60 -6.05
C SER A 55 -5.51 -9.32 -4.85
N ARG A 56 -4.32 -9.90 -5.06
CA ARG A 56 -3.53 -10.56 -4.01
C ARG A 56 -3.13 -9.57 -2.92
N ASN A 57 -2.65 -8.39 -3.32
CA ASN A 57 -2.28 -7.34 -2.37
C ASN A 57 -3.47 -6.84 -1.56
N TYR A 58 -4.65 -6.78 -2.18
CA TYR A 58 -5.87 -6.42 -1.47
C TYR A 58 -6.20 -7.48 -0.40
N ARG A 59 -6.11 -8.77 -0.75
CA ARG A 59 -6.30 -9.90 0.19
C ARG A 59 -5.26 -9.89 1.32
N VAL A 60 -3.99 -9.59 1.04
CA VAL A 60 -2.96 -9.38 2.09
C VAL A 60 -3.41 -8.29 3.05
N GLY A 61 -3.81 -7.12 2.53
CA GLY A 61 -4.29 -6.02 3.35
C GLY A 61 -5.56 -6.32 4.15
N LEU A 62 -6.39 -7.29 3.73
CA LEU A 62 -7.52 -7.78 4.52
C LEU A 62 -7.05 -8.70 5.65
N GLY A 63 -6.07 -9.57 5.39
CA GLY A 63 -5.47 -10.45 6.39
C GLY A 63 -4.81 -9.67 7.53
N ILE A 64 -4.00 -8.66 7.18
CA ILE A 64 -3.35 -7.75 8.15
C ILE A 64 -4.42 -7.08 9.03
N ALA A 65 -5.48 -6.54 8.42
CA ALA A 65 -6.56 -5.88 9.15
C ALA A 65 -7.33 -6.81 10.10
N LYS A 66 -7.29 -8.13 9.86
CA LYS A 66 -7.88 -9.16 10.73
C LYS A 66 -6.91 -9.64 11.82
N GLY A 67 -5.71 -9.06 11.92
CA GLY A 67 -4.70 -9.44 12.90
C GLY A 67 -3.97 -10.75 12.60
N LYS A 68 -4.02 -11.24 11.36
CA LYS A 68 -3.26 -12.43 10.96
C LYS A 68 -1.78 -12.09 10.82
N SER A 69 -0.92 -13.06 11.14
CA SER A 69 0.51 -12.97 10.86
C SER A 69 0.77 -13.04 9.35
N MET A 70 1.93 -12.53 8.91
CA MET A 70 2.29 -12.57 7.49
C MET A 70 2.42 -13.99 6.96
N ASP A 71 2.94 -14.91 7.79
CA ASP A 71 3.09 -16.32 7.42
C ASP A 71 1.73 -16.97 7.15
N GLU A 72 0.74 -16.78 8.04
CA GLU A 72 -0.63 -17.27 7.84
C GLU A 72 -1.28 -16.68 6.59
N ILE A 73 -1.08 -15.37 6.35
CA ILE A 73 -1.64 -14.69 5.18
C ILE A 73 -1.08 -15.28 3.88
N LEU A 74 0.24 -15.50 3.81
CA LEU A 74 0.91 -16.01 2.63
C LEU A 74 0.58 -17.49 2.39
N GLU A 75 0.47 -18.29 3.45
CA GLU A 75 0.02 -19.68 3.38
C GLU A 75 -1.41 -19.79 2.82
N GLU A 76 -2.34 -18.97 3.32
CA GLU A 76 -3.72 -18.93 2.82
C GLU A 76 -3.84 -18.43 1.37
N LEU A 77 -2.97 -17.50 0.98
CA LEU A 77 -2.89 -17.02 -0.41
C LEU A 77 -2.42 -18.14 -1.35
N GLY A 78 -1.45 -18.96 -0.91
CA GLY A 78 -0.84 -20.03 -1.72
C GLY A 78 0.04 -19.52 -2.87
N GLU A 79 0.29 -18.22 -2.92
CA GLU A 79 1.04 -17.53 -3.97
C GLU A 79 1.70 -16.26 -3.43
N VAL A 80 2.72 -15.77 -4.14
CA VAL A 80 3.43 -14.54 -3.74
C VAL A 80 2.59 -13.32 -4.10
N ALA A 81 2.27 -12.49 -3.11
CA ALA A 81 1.73 -11.14 -3.32
C ALA A 81 2.90 -10.17 -3.54
N GLU A 82 3.05 -9.66 -4.78
CA GLU A 82 4.19 -8.83 -5.17
C GLU A 82 4.34 -7.53 -4.37
N GLY A 83 3.24 -7.02 -3.79
CA GLY A 83 3.24 -5.83 -2.95
C GLY A 83 4.07 -5.97 -1.67
N VAL A 84 4.19 -7.19 -1.12
CA VAL A 84 4.94 -7.45 0.12
C VAL A 84 6.45 -7.18 -0.06
N PRO A 85 7.17 -7.88 -0.96
CA PRO A 85 8.58 -7.59 -1.20
C PRO A 85 8.81 -6.20 -1.80
N THR A 86 7.85 -5.68 -2.58
CA THR A 86 7.95 -4.34 -3.19
C THR A 86 7.90 -3.24 -2.12
N ALA A 87 7.01 -3.33 -1.13
CA ALA A 87 6.94 -2.37 -0.03
C ALA A 87 8.27 -2.31 0.74
N LYS A 88 8.88 -3.46 1.01
CA LYS A 88 10.20 -3.55 1.64
C LYS A 88 11.29 -2.88 0.82
N ALA A 89 11.30 -3.09 -0.49
CA ALA A 89 12.28 -2.45 -1.38
C ALA A 89 12.08 -0.93 -1.45
N ILE A 90 10.84 -0.48 -1.64
CA ILE A 90 10.50 0.95 -1.70
C ILE A 90 10.85 1.66 -0.40
N TYR A 91 10.51 1.10 0.76
CA TYR A 91 10.86 1.69 2.06
C TYR A 91 12.37 1.89 2.22
N LYS A 92 13.18 0.88 1.88
CA LYS A 92 14.65 0.99 1.93
C LYS A 92 15.18 2.07 1.00
N ILE A 93 14.73 2.07 -0.26
CA ILE A 93 15.14 3.07 -1.25
C ILE A 93 14.75 4.48 -0.78
N ALA A 94 13.54 4.64 -0.25
CA ALA A 94 13.04 5.91 0.24
C ALA A 94 13.85 6.44 1.42
N ARG A 95 14.20 5.56 2.37
CA ARG A 95 15.04 5.90 3.51
C ARG A 95 16.44 6.31 3.08
N ASP A 96 17.07 5.53 2.21
CA ASP A 96 18.46 5.76 1.76
C ASP A 96 18.59 7.05 0.92
N LYS A 97 17.52 7.43 0.21
CA LYS A 97 17.47 8.61 -0.67
C LYS A 97 16.68 9.78 -0.08
N GLU A 98 16.25 9.67 1.17
CA GLU A 98 15.47 10.68 1.90
C GLU A 98 14.19 11.12 1.14
N ILE A 99 13.53 10.17 0.47
CA ILE A 99 12.27 10.41 -0.25
C ILE A 99 11.11 10.25 0.72
N TYR A 100 10.28 11.29 0.86
CA TYR A 100 9.12 11.26 1.74
C TYR A 100 7.98 10.37 1.20
N LEU A 101 7.89 9.12 1.68
CA LEU A 101 6.89 8.12 1.29
C LEU A 101 6.15 7.55 2.52
N PRO A 102 5.22 8.30 3.13
CA PRO A 102 4.57 7.89 4.38
C PRO A 102 3.71 6.63 4.24
N ILE A 103 3.01 6.41 3.13
CA ILE A 103 2.19 5.21 2.93
C ILE A 103 3.07 3.97 2.82
N ALA A 104 4.17 4.04 2.05
CA ALA A 104 5.11 2.94 1.95
C ALA A 104 5.77 2.62 3.29
N ALA A 105 6.07 3.64 4.11
CA ALA A 105 6.59 3.45 5.46
C ALA A 105 5.58 2.75 6.39
N GLU A 106 4.32 3.17 6.37
CA GLU A 106 3.26 2.54 7.18
C GLU A 106 2.93 1.12 6.72
N VAL A 107 2.95 0.87 5.39
CA VAL A 107 2.81 -0.48 4.84
C VAL A 107 3.98 -1.36 5.28
N TYR A 108 5.21 -0.86 5.24
CA TYR A 108 6.38 -1.57 5.75
C TYR A 108 6.25 -1.89 7.24
N ALA A 109 5.86 -0.92 8.07
CA ALA A 109 5.71 -1.10 9.52
C ALA A 109 4.63 -2.16 9.85
N MET A 110 3.51 -2.18 9.12
CA MET A 110 2.50 -3.24 9.28
C MET A 110 3.04 -4.63 8.90
N ILE A 111 3.80 -4.73 7.80
CA ILE A 111 4.26 -6.02 7.26
C ILE A 111 5.43 -6.60 8.05
N GLU A 112 6.43 -5.78 8.40
CA GLU A 112 7.71 -6.23 8.93
C GLU A 112 7.85 -5.98 10.44
N GLU A 113 7.17 -4.95 10.97
CA GLU A 113 7.27 -4.57 12.39
C GLU A 113 6.00 -4.93 13.18
N GLY A 114 4.97 -5.46 12.51
CA GLY A 114 3.70 -5.84 13.13
C GLY A 114 2.93 -4.67 13.70
N LYS A 115 3.11 -3.45 13.16
CA LYS A 115 2.37 -2.25 13.60
C LYS A 115 0.87 -2.46 13.45
N ASP A 116 0.09 -2.01 14.44
CA ASP A 116 -1.38 -2.07 14.40
C ASP A 116 -1.92 -1.36 13.13
N PRO A 117 -2.72 -2.05 12.30
CA PRO A 117 -3.28 -1.46 11.09
C PRO A 117 -4.18 -0.25 11.36
N LEU A 118 -4.90 -0.21 12.48
CA LEU A 118 -5.73 0.96 12.81
C LEU A 118 -4.88 2.16 13.19
N ALA A 119 -3.81 1.95 13.96
CA ALA A 119 -2.83 2.99 14.27
C ALA A 119 -2.17 3.52 12.99
N SER A 120 -1.73 2.63 12.10
CA SER A 120 -1.08 2.99 10.84
C SER A 120 -1.97 3.85 9.94
N VAL A 121 -3.27 3.49 9.83
CA VAL A 121 -4.22 4.30 9.06
C VAL A 121 -4.49 5.65 9.72
N LYS A 122 -4.51 5.73 11.05
CA LYS A 122 -4.67 7.01 11.78
C LYS A 122 -3.49 7.94 11.51
N ASP A 123 -2.27 7.44 11.59
CA ASP A 123 -1.05 8.22 11.32
C ASP A 123 -1.02 8.76 9.88
N LEU A 124 -1.65 8.03 8.94
CA LEU A 124 -1.83 8.53 7.58
C LEU A 124 -2.95 9.57 7.51
N LEU A 125 -4.11 9.36 8.12
CA LEU A 125 -5.31 10.19 7.90
C LEU A 125 -5.46 11.39 8.85
N SER A 126 -4.60 11.53 9.86
CA SER A 126 -4.46 12.73 10.70
C SER A 126 -3.75 13.86 9.95
#